data_AF-A0A940WQD2-F1
#
_entry.id   AF-A0A940WQD2-F1
#
_cell.length_a   1.000
_cell.length_b   1.000
_cell.length_c   1.000
_cell.angle_alpha   90.00
_cell.angle_beta   90.00
_cell.angle_gamma   90.00
#
_symmetry.space_group_name_H-M   'P 1'
#
loop_
_entity.id
_entity.type
_entity.pdbx_description
1 polymer ?
#
loop_
_entity_poly.entity_id
_entity_poly.type
_entity_poly.pdbx_seq_one_letter_code
_entity_poly.pdbx_strand_id
1 'polypeptide(L)' 'MENHSKSTFWEISNDDLLGIYEKAICVEEISPHFIDLLVDELERRKIAIQVSKSSMP' A
#
# COMPACT_ATOMS: atom_id res chain seq x y z
N MET A 1 -10.23 -31.21 -0.83
CA MET A 1 -9.23 -30.55 0.02
C MET A 1 -9.05 -29.16 -0.53
N GLU A 2 -9.72 -28.18 0.06
CA GLU A 2 -9.57 -26.78 -0.35
C GLU A 2 -8.23 -26.28 0.16
N ASN A 3 -7.30 -26.08 -0.77
CA ASN A 3 -5.97 -25.55 -0.48
C ASN A 3 -6.14 -24.04 -0.27
N HIS A 4 -6.56 -23.63 0.93
CA HIS A 4 -6.57 -22.22 1.32
C HIS A 4 -5.12 -21.76 1.40
N SER A 5 -4.56 -21.31 0.27
CA SER A 5 -3.32 -20.57 0.25
C SER A 5 -3.54 -19.36 1.15
N LYS A 6 -2.95 -19.40 2.34
CA LYS A 6 -3.01 -18.30 3.30
C LYS A 6 -2.16 -17.19 2.70
N SER A 7 -2.74 -16.39 1.79
CA SER A 7 -2.06 -15.20 1.29
C SER A 7 -1.80 -14.28 2.47
N THR A 8 -0.54 -14.26 2.91
CA THR A 8 -0.10 -13.34 3.95
C THR A 8 0.11 -11.97 3.33
N PHE A 9 -0.01 -10.92 4.14
CA PHE A 9 0.23 -9.54 3.70
C PHE A 9 1.62 -9.36 3.02
N TRP A 10 2.60 -10.19 3.41
CA TRP A 10 3.95 -10.19 2.85
C TRP A 10 4.04 -10.74 1.42
N GLU A 11 3.02 -11.48 0.96
CA GLU A 11 2.94 -12.05 -0.40
C GLU A 11 2.33 -11.09 -1.43
N ILE A 12 1.86 -9.92 -1.00
CA ILE A 12 1.34 -8.89 -1.90
C ILE A 12 2.46 -8.47 -2.86
N SER A 13 2.16 -8.35 -4.15
CA SER A 13 3.13 -7.90 -5.16
C SER A 13 3.52 -6.43 -4.94
N ASN A 14 4.64 -6.00 -5.53
CA ASN A 14 5.06 -4.59 -5.40
C ASN A 14 4.05 -3.63 -6.04
N ASP A 15 3.47 -4.02 -7.17
CA ASP A 15 2.48 -3.21 -7.89
C ASP A 15 1.16 -3.12 -7.10
N ASP A 16 0.72 -4.24 -6.51
CA ASP A 16 -0.47 -4.25 -5.66
C ASP A 16 -0.26 -3.43 -4.39
N LEU A 17 0.90 -3.55 -3.74
CA LEU A 17 1.24 -2.76 -2.55
C LEU A 17 1.24 -1.26 -2.85
N LEU A 18 1.86 -0.85 -3.96
CA LEU A 18 1.87 0.55 -4.40
C LEU A 18 0.45 1.04 -4.71
N GLY A 19 -0.34 0.25 -5.44
CA GLY A 19 -1.72 0.58 -5.76
C GLY A 19 -2.64 0.67 -4.52
N ILE A 20 -2.39 -0.13 -3.49
CA ILE A 20 -3.09 -0.03 -2.20
C ILE A 20 -2.73 1.29 -1.51
N TYR A 21 -1.44 1.64 -1.46
CA TYR A 21 -0.99 2.91 -0.89
C TYR A 21 -1.59 4.12 -1.61
N GLU A 22 -1.52 4.17 -2.93
CA GLU A 22 -2.07 5.29 -3.73
C GLU A 22 -3.57 5.49 -3.50
N LYS A 23 -4.33 4.39 -3.35
CA LYS A 23 -5.75 4.46 -3.00
C LYS A 23 -5.96 4.90 -1.56
N ALA A 24 -5.19 4.36 -0.62
CA ALA A 24 -5.31 4.64 0.80
C ALA A 24 -5.10 6.14 1.11
N ILE A 25 -4.15 6.80 0.45
CA ILE A 25 -3.91 8.25 0.63
C ILE A 25 -5.01 9.15 0.05
N CYS A 26 -5.91 8.61 -0.77
CA CYS A 26 -7.01 9.34 -1.39
C CYS A 26 -8.35 9.17 -0.64
N VAL A 27 -8.40 8.36 0.43
CA VAL A 27 -9.62 8.01 1.16
C VAL A 27 -9.50 8.49 2.60
N GLU A 28 -10.36 9.42 3.01
CA GLU A 28 -10.30 10.05 4.35
C GLU A 28 -10.65 9.08 5.49
N GLU A 29 -11.40 8.02 5.19
CA GLU A 29 -11.86 7.02 6.17
C GLU A 29 -10.78 6.00 6.55
N ILE A 30 -9.65 5.98 5.84
CA ILE A 30 -8.55 5.07 6.15
C ILE A 30 -7.73 5.63 7.32
N SER A 31 -7.45 4.76 8.30
CA SER A 31 -6.64 5.13 9.45
C SER A 31 -5.24 5.60 9.00
N PRO A 32 -4.75 6.75 9.48
CA PRO A 32 -3.38 7.20 9.21
C PRO A 32 -2.33 6.14 9.57
N HIS A 33 -2.57 5.37 10.64
CA HIS A 33 -1.68 4.29 11.04
C HIS A 33 -1.57 3.17 10.01
N PHE A 34 -2.65 2.87 9.28
CA PHE A 34 -2.58 1.90 8.19
C PHE A 34 -1.76 2.42 7.02
N ILE A 35 -1.82 3.72 6.74
CA ILE A 35 -0.97 4.37 5.73
C ILE A 35 0.50 4.26 6.13
N ASP A 36 0.84 4.53 7.40
CA ASP A 36 2.20 4.38 7.91
C ASP A 36 2.74 2.96 7.70
N LEU A 37 1.93 1.92 7.97
CA LEU A 37 2.31 0.53 7.73
C LEU A 37 2.60 0.22 6.25
N LEU A 38 1.86 0.83 5.32
CA LEU A 38 2.11 0.68 3.90
C LEU A 38 3.41 1.38 3.49
N VAL A 39 3.68 2.58 4.04
CA VAL A 39 4.91 3.32 3.81
C VAL A 39 6.11 2.53 4.31
N ASP A 40 6.07 2.02 5.54
CA ASP A 40 7.13 1.19 6.13
C ASP A 40 7.47 -0.01 5.25
N GLU A 41 6.45 -0.68 4.69
CA GLU A 41 6.65 -1.84 3.83
C GLU A 41 7.20 -1.45 2.44
N LEU A 42 6.74 -0.34 1.87
CA LEU A 42 7.28 0.21 0.62
C LEU A 42 8.76 0.60 0.78
N GLU A 43 9.12 1.24 1.89
CA GLU A 43 10.50 1.59 2.23
C GLU A 43 11.37 0.35 2.43
N ARG A 44 10.87 -0.65 3.18
CA ARG A 44 11.57 -1.93 3.37
C ARG A 44 11.88 -2.62 2.05
N ARG A 45 10.98 -2.52 1.07
CA ARG A 45 11.14 -3.05 -0.29
C ARG A 45 11.90 -2.14 -1.24
N LYS A 46 12.27 -0.92 -0.81
CA LYS A 46 12.94 0.11 -1.62
C LYS A 46 12.12 0.51 -2.85
N ILE A 47 10.80 0.57 -2.72
CA ILE A 47 9.89 1.03 -3.76
C ILE A 47 9.77 2.54 -3.65
N ALA A 48 10.11 3.26 -4.72
CA ALA A 48 10.02 4.71 -4.75
C ALA A 48 8.56 5.15 -4.81
N ILE A 49 8.10 5.84 -3.76
CA ILE A 49 6.79 6.48 -3.76
C ILE A 49 6.92 7.81 -4.51
N GLN A 50 6.45 7.86 -5.75
CA GLN A 50 6.26 9.15 -6.40
C GLN A 50 5.03 9.78 -5.77
N VAL A 51 5.24 10.66 -4.78
CA VAL A 51 4.20 11.56 -4.33
C VAL A 51 3.89 12.48 -5.51
N SER A 52 2.93 12.05 -6.33
CA SER A 52 2.38 12.88 -7.38
C SER A 52 1.79 14.08 -6.67
N LYS A 53 2.53 15.20 -6.67
CA LYS A 53 2.00 16.53 -6.37
C LYS A 53 1.03 16.90 -7.50
N SER A 54 -0.05 16.17 -7.61
CA SER A 54 -1.21 16.60 -8.36
C SER A 54 -1.83 17.68 -7.49
N SER A 55 -1.55 18.94 -7.85
CA SER A 55 -2.28 20.10 -7.36
C SER A 55 -3.76 19.74 -7.24
N MET A 56 -4.27 19.74 -6.01
CA MET A 56 -5.70 19.93 -5.82
C MET A 56 -6.06 21.30 -6.40
N PRO A 57 -7.08 21.41 -7.28
CA PRO A 57 -7.63 22.69 -7.70
C PRO A 57 -8.28 23.45 -6.54
#